data_AF-A0A535EN62-F1
#
_entry.id   AF-A0A535EN62-F1
#
_cell.length_a   1.000
_cell.length_b   1.000
_cell.length_c   1.000
_cell.angle_alpha   90.00
_cell.angle_beta   90.00
_cell.angle_gamma   90.00
#
_symmetry.space_group_name_H-M   'P 1'
#
loop_
_entity.id
_entity.type
_entity.pdbx_description
1 polymer ?
#
loop_
_entity_poly.entity_id
_entity_poly.type
_entity_poly.pdbx_seq_one_letter_code
_entity_poly.pdbx_strand_id
1 'polypeptide(L)'
;GELSWALPASEVDRRVRALNPWPGTTAELAGKEVKVLRGRTAPGKGKPGQVISATKEGLLVGTADGAFLVEEVQLPGRRPMPARQLLP
;
A
#
# COMPACT_ATOMS: atom_id res chain seq x y z
N GLY A 1 -6.20 7.40 8.63
CA GLY A 1 -7.52 7.19 8.00
C GLY A 1 -7.48 5.91 7.20
N GLU A 2 -8.63 5.24 7.06
CA GLU A 2 -8.75 4.02 6.27
C GLU A 2 -8.64 4.33 4.77
N LEU A 3 -7.79 3.59 4.07
CA LEU A 3 -7.53 3.70 2.65
C LEU A 3 -8.35 2.67 1.90
N SER A 4 -9.13 3.14 0.93
CA SER A 4 -9.75 2.27 -0.06
C SER A 4 -8.84 2.13 -1.27
N TRP A 5 -8.54 0.89 -1.67
CA TRP A 5 -7.84 0.60 -2.92
C TRP A 5 -8.70 0.85 -4.16
N ALA A 6 -10.01 1.08 -3.99
CA ALA A 6 -10.91 1.47 -5.08
C ALA A 6 -10.75 2.95 -5.48
N LEU A 7 -9.75 3.65 -4.95
CA LEU A 7 -9.36 4.99 -5.38
C LEU A 7 -8.34 4.93 -6.53
N PRO A 8 -8.22 6.00 -7.34
CA PRO A 8 -7.13 6.13 -8.30
C PRO A 8 -5.74 6.01 -7.67
N ALA A 9 -4.75 5.50 -8.40
CA ALA A 9 -3.39 5.34 -7.87
C ALA A 9 -2.80 6.65 -7.35
N SER A 10 -3.07 7.77 -8.03
CA SER A 10 -2.62 9.10 -7.62
C SER A 10 -3.30 9.60 -6.34
N GLU A 11 -4.55 9.21 -6.10
CA GLU A 11 -5.30 9.56 -4.89
C GLU A 11 -4.76 8.77 -3.70
N VAL A 12 -4.46 7.48 -3.90
CA VAL A 12 -3.75 6.63 -2.91
C VAL A 12 -2.42 7.27 -2.51
N ASP A 13 -1.61 7.64 -3.49
CA ASP A 13 -0.31 8.29 -3.28
C ASP A 13 -0.43 9.58 -2.44
N ARG A 14 -1.37 10.47 -2.80
CA ARG A 14 -1.61 11.71 -2.07
C ARG A 14 -2.00 11.44 -0.62
N ARG A 15 -2.86 10.47 -0.35
CA ARG A 15 -3.30 10.12 1.01
C ARG A 15 -2.17 9.55 1.85
N VAL A 16 -1.38 8.64 1.28
CA VAL A 16 -0.20 8.08 1.94
C VAL A 16 0.76 9.20 2.34
N ARG A 17 1.06 10.13 1.42
CA ARG A 17 1.97 11.26 1.71
C ARG A 17 1.39 12.27 2.70
N ALA A 18 0.11 12.63 2.58
CA ALA A 18 -0.51 13.66 3.41
C ALA A 18 -0.73 13.25 4.87
N LEU A 19 -0.89 11.94 5.13
CA LEU A 19 -1.18 11.42 6.47
C LEU A 19 0.04 10.77 7.14
N ASN A 20 1.21 10.78 6.51
CA ASN A 20 2.45 10.22 7.07
C ASN A 20 3.30 11.32 7.73
N PRO A 21 3.80 11.15 8.98
CA PRO A 21 3.68 9.96 9.84
C PRO A 21 2.42 9.89 10.69
N TRP A 22 1.68 10.99 10.83
CA TRP A 22 0.50 11.05 11.69
C TRP A 22 -0.67 11.72 10.97
N PRO A 23 -1.89 11.16 11.05
CA PRO A 23 -2.31 9.98 11.83
C PRO A 23 -1.93 8.61 11.21
N GLY A 24 -1.40 8.60 9.99
CA GLY A 24 -1.12 7.42 9.19
C GLY A 24 -2.29 7.01 8.29
N THR A 25 -1.99 6.18 7.30
CA THR A 25 -2.96 5.63 6.34
C THR A 25 -3.06 4.13 6.56
N THR A 26 -4.20 3.64 7.06
CA THR A 26 -4.44 2.20 7.32
C THR A 26 -5.09 1.54 6.12
N ALA A 27 -4.70 0.32 5.78
CA ALA A 27 -5.26 -0.44 4.66
C ALA A 27 -5.20 -1.95 4.95
N GLU A 28 -6.13 -2.71 4.37
CA GLU A 28 -5.96 -4.16 4.26
C GLU A 28 -4.98 -4.46 3.12
N LEU A 29 -3.91 -5.19 3.39
CA LEU A 29 -2.92 -5.61 2.41
C LEU A 29 -2.47 -7.05 2.68
N ALA A 30 -2.62 -7.92 1.67
CA ALA A 30 -2.30 -9.35 1.79
C ALA A 30 -3.00 -10.02 3.01
N GLY A 31 -4.26 -9.67 3.26
CA GLY A 31 -5.06 -10.19 4.39
C GLY A 31 -4.63 -9.67 5.77
N LYS A 32 -3.81 -8.61 5.83
CA LYS A 32 -3.33 -8.01 7.08
C LYS A 32 -3.69 -6.53 7.12
N GLU A 33 -4.14 -6.05 8.27
CA GLU A 33 -4.29 -4.61 8.50
C GLU A 33 -2.90 -3.99 8.72
N VAL A 34 -2.55 -3.01 7.91
CA VAL A 34 -1.25 -2.32 7.97
C VAL A 34 -1.43 -0.81 7.90
N LYS A 35 -0.51 -0.06 8.48
CA LYS A 35 -0.25 1.33 8.07
C LYS A 35 0.66 1.33 6.86
N VAL A 36 0.25 1.97 5.77
CA VAL A 36 1.10 2.23 4.61
C VAL A 36 1.92 3.47 4.89
N LEU A 37 3.24 3.31 4.91
CA LEU A 37 4.19 4.38 5.26
C LEU A 37 4.88 4.96 4.02
N ARG A 38 5.18 4.11 3.03
CA ARG A 38 5.86 4.55 1.81
C ARG A 38 5.42 3.74 0.60
N GLY A 39 5.31 4.42 -0.52
CA GLY A 39 5.04 3.82 -1.82
C GLY A 39 4.98 4.87 -2.91
N ARG A 40 4.64 4.44 -4.12
CA ARG A 40 4.53 5.29 -5.30
C ARG A 40 3.59 4.69 -6.34
N THR A 41 3.02 5.53 -7.20
CA THR A 41 2.28 5.06 -8.38
C THR A 41 3.18 4.25 -9.29
N ALA A 42 2.67 3.17 -9.87
CA ALA A 42 3.40 2.35 -10.82
C ALA A 42 2.46 1.81 -11.91
N PRO A 43 2.96 1.53 -13.13
CA PRO A 43 2.17 0.82 -14.13
C PRO A 43 1.76 -0.56 -13.64
N GLY A 44 0.50 -0.92 -13.89
CA GLY A 44 -0.04 -2.23 -13.53
C GLY A 44 -1.53 -2.28 -13.77
N LYS A 45 -2.07 -3.49 -13.95
CA LYS A 45 -3.52 -3.75 -14.02
C LYS A 45 -3.84 -4.92 -13.10
N GLY A 46 -4.79 -4.72 -12.21
CA GLY A 46 -5.30 -5.70 -11.27
C GLY A 46 -6.58 -5.19 -10.64
N LYS A 47 -7.28 -6.04 -9.90
CA LYS A 47 -8.45 -5.60 -9.13
C LYS A 47 -8.00 -4.68 -7.98
N PRO A 48 -8.80 -3.68 -7.58
CA PRO A 48 -8.55 -2.91 -6.37
C PRO A 48 -8.20 -3.80 -5.17
N GLY A 49 -7.04 -3.57 -4.55
CA GLY A 49 -6.55 -4.31 -3.38
C GLY A 49 -5.87 -5.64 -3.69
N GLN A 50 -5.89 -6.09 -4.95
CA GLN A 50 -5.17 -7.28 -5.37
C GLN A 50 -3.67 -7.01 -5.37
N VAL A 51 -2.88 -7.87 -4.71
CA VAL A 51 -1.44 -7.91 -4.91
C VAL A 51 -1.14 -8.51 -6.27
N ILE A 52 -0.72 -7.67 -7.22
CA ILE A 52 -0.41 -8.04 -8.61
C ILE A 52 0.93 -8.79 -8.67
N SER A 53 1.94 -8.29 -7.95
CA SER A 53 3.27 -8.89 -7.90
C SER A 53 4.03 -8.48 -6.65
N ALA A 54 4.92 -9.35 -6.18
CA ALA A 54 5.91 -9.03 -5.16
C ALA A 54 7.28 -8.83 -5.82
N THR A 55 7.91 -7.69 -5.55
CA THR A 55 9.23 -7.33 -6.08
C THR A 55 10.21 -7.07 -4.93
N LYS A 56 11.49 -6.88 -5.27
CA LYS A 56 12.50 -6.48 -4.27
C LYS A 56 12.16 -5.15 -3.61
N GLU A 57 11.49 -4.26 -4.34
CA GLU A 57 11.13 -2.93 -3.89
C GLU A 57 9.86 -2.90 -3.02
N GLY A 58 8.94 -3.84 -3.23
CA GLY A 58 7.66 -3.84 -2.52
C GLY A 58 6.58 -4.72 -3.15
N LEU A 59 5.34 -4.50 -2.71
CA LEU A 59 4.15 -5.16 -3.24
C LEU A 59 3.43 -4.22 -4.21
N LEU A 60 3.25 -4.65 -5.46
CA LEU A 60 2.46 -3.92 -6.44
C LEU A 60 0.99 -4.25 -6.23
N VAL A 61 0.17 -3.26 -5.89
CA VAL A 61 -1.24 -3.43 -5.54
C VAL A 61 -2.11 -2.74 -6.58
N GLY A 62 -3.13 -3.44 -7.08
CA GLY A 62 -4.10 -2.87 -8.02
C GLY A 62 -4.94 -1.78 -7.37
N THR A 63 -5.22 -0.73 -8.15
CA THR A 63 -6.10 0.38 -7.77
C THR A 63 -7.24 0.53 -8.78
N ALA A 64 -8.05 1.59 -8.70
CA ALA A 64 -9.15 1.80 -9.64
C ALA A 64 -8.71 1.98 -11.11
N ASP A 65 -7.57 2.67 -11.33
CA ASP A 65 -7.11 3.08 -12.65
C ASP A 65 -5.65 2.71 -12.95
N GLY A 66 -5.04 1.87 -12.12
CA GLY A 66 -3.65 1.47 -12.28
C GLY A 66 -3.15 0.60 -11.13
N ALA A 67 -1.96 0.92 -10.64
CA ALA A 67 -1.38 0.24 -9.49
C ALA A 67 -0.56 1.20 -8.61
N PHE A 68 -0.39 0.80 -7.37
CA PHE A 68 0.45 1.47 -6.39
C PHE A 68 1.46 0.46 -5.82
N LEU A 69 2.74 0.79 -5.91
CA LEU A 69 3.80 -0.01 -5.32
C LEU A 69 3.96 0.38 -3.85
N VAL A 70 3.54 -0.49 -2.95
CA VAL A 70 3.73 -0.35 -1.51
C VAL A 70 5.13 -0.82 -1.16
N GLU A 71 5.97 0.07 -0.65
CA GLU A 71 7.38 -0.21 -0.35
C GLU A 71 7.58 -0.51 1.15
N GLU A 72 6.91 0.24 2.01
CA GLU A 72 7.08 0.17 3.46
C GLU A 72 5.73 0.25 4.19
N VAL A 73 5.58 -0.63 5.17
CA VAL A 73 4.37 -0.79 5.97
C VAL A 73 4.72 -0.94 7.44
N GLN A 74 3.71 -0.79 8.30
CA GLN A 74 3.80 -1.10 9.71
C GLN A 74 2.58 -1.91 10.16
N LEU A 75 2.82 -3.10 10.69
CA LEU A 75 1.80 -3.89 11.39
C LEU A 75 1.53 -3.30 12.78
N PRO A 76 0.31 -3.47 13.33
CA PRO A 76 -0.01 -3.08 14.70
C PRO A 76 1.01 -3.61 15.71
N GLY A 77 1.56 -2.71 16.54
CA GLY A 77 2.56 -3.06 17.57
C GLY A 77 3.94 -3.47 17.04
N ARG A 78 4.21 -3.37 15.73
CA ARG A 78 5.51 -3.69 15.12
C ARG A 78 6.25 -2.43 14.67
N ARG A 79 7.56 -2.58 14.42
CA ARG A 79 8.37 -1.56 13.76
C ARG A 79 8.02 -1.50 12.26
N PRO A 80 8.24 -0.36 11.59
CA PRO A 80 8.20 -0.27 10.13
C PRO A 80 9.04 -1.37 9.47
N MET A 81 8.55 -1.91 8.35
CA MET A 81 9.17 -3.00 7.63
C MET A 81 8.89 -2.96 6.12
N PRO A 82 9.75 -3.55 5.28
CA PRO A 82 9.48 -3.67 3.86
C PRO A 82 8.20 -4.45 3.57
N ALA A 83 7.34 -3.94 2.69
CA ALA A 83 6.04 -4.54 2.39
C ALA A 83 6.13 -5.99 1.89
N ARG A 84 7.20 -6.33 1.17
CA ARG A 84 7.45 -7.70 0.67
C ARG A 84 7.46 -8.76 1.78
N GLN A 85 7.80 -8.38 3.01
CA GLN A 85 7.83 -9.28 4.17
C GLN A 85 6.44 -9.63 4.71
N LEU A 86 5.37 -9.07 4.13
CA LEU A 86 4.00 -9.49 4.47
C LEU A 86 3.66 -10.87 3.89
N LEU A 87 4.33 -11.28 2.81
CA LEU A 87 4.18 -12.58 2.18
C LEU A 87 5.23 -13.58 2.71
N PRO A 88 4.92 -14.89 2.73
CA PRO A 88 5.87 -15.93 3.14
C PRO A 88 7.08 -16.06 2.22
#